data_AF-A0A956LMA9-F1
#
_entry.id   AF-A0A956LMA9-F1
#
_cell.length_a   1.000
_cell.length_b   1.000
_cell.length_c   1.000
_cell.angle_alpha   90.00
_cell.angle_beta   90.00
_cell.angle_gamma   90.00
#
_symmetry.space_group_name_H-M   'P 1'
#
loop_
_entity.id
_entity.type
_entity.pdbx_description
1 polymer ?
#
loop_
_entity_poly.entity_id
_entity_poly.type
_entity_poly.pdbx_seq_one_letter_code
_entity_poly.pdbx_strand_id
1 'polypeptide(L)'
;AEVDRFDAAGGARYTGDLRDDLTRVVALYTQLVMRRGRLLAVLLAELPSADELGGLIERPQRIVRAVARLIRRYQREGALEPEPPLQSVAALLGPVLLAGVLRPLATRPEPPDPSAHVERFLHGRRATHPTKG
;
A
#
# COMPACT_ATOMS: atom_id res chain seq x y z
N ALA A 1 -11.62 -13.25 -3.60
CA ALA A 1 -11.20 -13.52 -4.99
C ALA A 1 -9.87 -12.85 -5.40
N GLU A 2 -9.54 -11.61 -5.01
CA GLU A 2 -8.19 -11.03 -5.28
C GLU A 2 -7.47 -10.51 -4.03
N VAL A 3 -8.18 -9.97 -3.04
CA VAL A 3 -7.60 -9.76 -1.71
C VAL A 3 -7.09 -11.09 -1.14
N ASP A 4 -7.82 -12.18 -1.34
CA ASP A 4 -7.35 -13.51 -0.94
C ASP A 4 -6.14 -13.97 -1.75
N ARG A 5 -5.94 -13.49 -2.98
CA ARG A 5 -4.69 -13.74 -3.74
C ARG A 5 -3.53 -12.93 -3.19
N PHE A 6 -3.77 -11.67 -2.79
CA PHE A 6 -2.77 -10.86 -2.09
C PHE A 6 -2.34 -11.57 -0.80
N ASP A 7 -3.29 -12.07 -0.03
CA ASP A 7 -3.02 -12.82 1.21
C ASP A 7 -2.30 -14.15 0.91
N ALA A 8 -2.78 -14.94 -0.04
CA ALA A 8 -2.18 -16.23 -0.43
C ALA A 8 -0.76 -16.09 -1.00
N ALA A 9 -0.47 -14.99 -1.70
CA ALA A 9 0.86 -14.67 -2.21
C ALA A 9 1.81 -14.12 -1.12
N GLY A 10 1.36 -14.04 0.14
CA GLY A 10 2.16 -13.48 1.22
C GLY A 10 2.40 -11.98 1.06
N GLY A 11 1.40 -11.25 0.60
CA GLY A 11 1.54 -9.85 0.19
C GLY A 11 2.07 -8.92 1.27
N ALA A 12 1.78 -9.20 2.55
CA ALA A 12 2.38 -8.49 3.70
C ALA A 12 3.19 -9.43 4.61
N ARG A 13 3.75 -10.51 4.05
CA ARG A 13 4.66 -11.41 4.77
C ARG A 13 5.88 -10.61 5.24
N TYR A 14 6.35 -10.89 6.45
CA TYR A 14 7.62 -10.37 6.95
C TYR A 14 8.72 -11.41 6.67
N THR A 15 9.84 -10.98 6.09
CA THR A 15 11.03 -11.79 5.84
C THR A 15 12.28 -11.29 6.56
N GLY A 16 12.25 -10.05 7.06
CA GLY A 16 13.42 -9.35 7.58
C GLY A 16 14.14 -8.51 6.52
N ASP A 17 13.84 -8.69 5.24
CA ASP A 17 14.28 -7.79 4.18
C ASP A 17 13.20 -6.73 3.92
N LEU A 18 13.42 -5.53 4.47
CA LEU A 18 12.51 -4.40 4.35
C LEU A 18 12.25 -4.02 2.89
N ARG A 19 13.28 -4.01 2.04
CA ARG A 19 13.14 -3.58 0.64
C ARG A 19 12.33 -4.61 -0.14
N ASP A 20 12.64 -5.88 0.00
CA ASP A 20 11.95 -6.95 -0.72
C ASP A 20 10.52 -7.12 -0.24
N ASP A 21 10.27 -6.97 1.06
CA ASP A 21 8.93 -7.01 1.62
C ASP A 21 8.05 -5.88 1.10
N LEU A 22 8.54 -4.64 1.09
CA LEU A 22 7.78 -3.51 0.57
C LEU A 22 7.62 -3.57 -0.96
N THR A 23 8.63 -4.05 -1.69
CA THR A 23 8.54 -4.27 -3.14
C THR A 23 7.47 -5.29 -3.49
N ARG A 24 7.41 -6.40 -2.74
CA ARG A 24 6.35 -7.40 -2.91
C ARG A 24 4.95 -6.83 -2.61
N VAL A 25 4.81 -6.06 -1.53
CA VAL A 25 3.55 -5.36 -1.20
C VAL A 25 3.10 -4.50 -2.38
N VAL A 26 3.98 -3.63 -2.87
CA VAL A 26 3.65 -2.67 -3.94
C VAL A 26 3.33 -3.40 -5.25
N ALA A 27 4.12 -4.40 -5.65
CA ALA A 27 3.89 -5.16 -6.87
C ALA A 27 2.52 -5.87 -6.86
N LEU A 28 2.18 -6.56 -5.77
CA LEU A 28 0.90 -7.27 -5.66
C LEU A 28 -0.28 -6.28 -5.57
N TYR A 29 -0.10 -5.16 -4.86
CA TYR A 29 -1.13 -4.12 -4.79
C TYR A 29 -1.37 -3.47 -6.15
N THR A 30 -0.31 -3.15 -6.91
CA THR A 30 -0.41 -2.65 -8.28
C THR A 30 -1.22 -3.59 -9.16
N GLN A 31 -0.96 -4.90 -9.12
CA GLN A 31 -1.73 -5.87 -9.90
C GLN A 31 -3.22 -5.85 -9.57
N LEU A 32 -3.56 -5.75 -8.28
CA LEU A 32 -4.95 -5.69 -7.82
C LEU A 32 -5.64 -4.41 -8.29
N VAL A 33 -5.02 -3.25 -8.06
CA VAL A 33 -5.61 -1.95 -8.41
C VAL A 33 -5.73 -1.81 -9.93
N MET A 34 -4.73 -2.25 -10.70
CA MET A 34 -4.79 -2.18 -12.17
C MET A 34 -5.92 -3.02 -12.77
N ARG A 35 -6.30 -4.13 -12.13
CA ARG A 35 -7.43 -4.97 -12.56
C ARG A 35 -8.79 -4.41 -12.15
N ARG A 36 -8.84 -3.65 -11.05
CA ARG A 36 -10.10 -3.20 -10.42
C ARG A 36 -10.29 -1.69 -10.39
N GLY A 37 -9.45 -0.92 -11.08
CA GLY A 37 -9.41 0.55 -10.97
C GLY A 37 -10.76 1.24 -11.13
N ARG A 38 -11.60 0.80 -12.08
CA ARG A 38 -12.96 1.33 -12.26
C ARG A 38 -13.87 1.07 -11.07
N LEU A 39 -13.86 -0.15 -10.52
CA LEU A 39 -14.66 -0.49 -9.34
C LEU A 39 -14.19 0.30 -8.12
N LEU A 40 -12.88 0.45 -7.94
CA LEU A 40 -12.31 1.24 -6.85
C LEU A 40 -12.69 2.72 -6.97
N ALA A 41 -12.72 3.28 -8.19
CA ALA A 41 -13.15 4.64 -8.43
C ALA A 41 -14.61 4.87 -8.01
N VAL A 42 -15.51 3.95 -8.39
CA VAL A 42 -16.93 4.00 -7.99
C VAL A 42 -17.06 3.88 -6.47
N LEU A 43 -16.40 2.90 -5.84
CA LEU A 43 -16.45 2.74 -4.39
C LEU A 43 -15.95 3.98 -3.64
N LEU A 44 -14.91 4.65 -4.14
CA LEU A 44 -14.40 5.89 -3.53
C LEU A 44 -15.37 7.07 -3.67
N ALA A 45 -16.12 7.15 -4.76
CA ALA A 45 -17.12 8.21 -4.98
C ALA A 45 -18.37 8.04 -4.10
N GLU A 46 -18.79 6.80 -3.85
CA GLU A 46 -20.03 6.48 -3.12
C GLU A 46 -19.84 6.29 -1.61
N LEU A 47 -18.59 6.21 -1.13
CA LEU A 47 -18.22 6.01 0.29
C LEU A 47 -18.90 6.96 1.31
N PRO A 48 -19.15 8.25 1.02
CA PRO A 48 -19.75 9.16 1.99
C PRO A 48 -21.23 8.89 2.30
N SER A 49 -21.92 8.08 1.49
CA SER A 49 -23.40 8.11 1.41
C SER A 49 -24.11 6.82 1.82
N ALA A 50 -23.41 5.74 2.18
CA ALA A 50 -24.07 4.45 2.40
C ALA A 50 -23.46 3.61 3.53
N ASP A 51 -24.17 3.53 4.65
CA ASP A 51 -23.95 2.52 5.71
C ASP A 51 -23.98 1.07 5.15
N GLU A 52 -24.63 0.86 4.01
CA GLU A 52 -24.77 -0.44 3.33
C GLU A 52 -23.49 -0.92 2.62
N LEU A 53 -22.50 -0.04 2.40
CA LEU A 53 -21.23 -0.40 1.75
C LEU A 53 -20.18 -0.99 2.70
N GLY A 54 -20.49 -1.12 4.00
CA GLY A 54 -19.57 -1.61 5.02
C GLY A 54 -18.88 -2.94 4.64
N GLY A 55 -19.63 -3.91 4.14
CA GLY A 55 -19.08 -5.21 3.70
C GLY A 55 -18.19 -5.14 2.45
N LEU A 56 -18.38 -4.12 1.59
CA LEU A 56 -17.58 -3.93 0.37
C LEU A 56 -16.20 -3.33 0.68
N ILE A 57 -16.09 -2.53 1.74
CA ILE A 57 -14.83 -1.89 2.15
C ILE A 57 -13.98 -2.76 3.09
N GLU A 58 -14.58 -3.74 3.77
CA GLU A 58 -13.87 -4.64 4.68
C GLU A 58 -12.67 -5.32 4.03
N ARG A 59 -12.83 -5.78 2.78
CA ARG A 59 -11.79 -6.47 2.02
C ARG A 59 -10.59 -5.55 1.71
N PRO A 60 -10.77 -4.37 1.08
CA PRO A 60 -9.69 -3.37 0.96
C PRO A 60 -9.03 -3.02 2.30
N GLN A 61 -9.81 -2.86 3.38
CA GLN A 61 -9.26 -2.57 4.69
C GLN A 61 -8.36 -3.69 5.24
N ARG A 62 -8.59 -4.96 4.88
CA ARG A 62 -7.68 -6.05 5.31
C ARG A 62 -6.26 -5.84 4.79
N ILE A 63 -6.10 -5.40 3.53
CA ILE A 63 -4.78 -5.12 2.94
C ILE A 63 -4.11 -3.98 3.71
N VAL A 64 -4.83 -2.88 3.92
CA VAL A 64 -4.33 -1.72 4.68
C VAL A 64 -3.87 -2.14 6.07
N ARG A 65 -4.68 -2.93 6.79
CA ARG A 65 -4.33 -3.45 8.12
C ARG A 65 -3.11 -4.37 8.08
N ALA A 66 -2.98 -5.22 7.06
CA ALA A 66 -1.85 -6.13 6.91
C ALA A 66 -0.54 -5.37 6.66
N VAL A 67 -0.55 -4.41 5.74
CA VAL A 67 0.62 -3.56 5.45
C VAL A 67 0.96 -2.66 6.64
N ALA A 68 -0.03 -2.10 7.34
CA ALA A 68 0.20 -1.32 8.56
C ALA A 68 0.90 -2.14 9.66
N ARG A 69 0.57 -3.43 9.81
CA ARG A 69 1.25 -4.34 10.74
C ARG A 69 2.70 -4.58 10.33
N LEU A 70 2.95 -4.81 9.04
CA LEU A 70 4.30 -4.99 8.51
C LEU A 70 5.17 -3.74 8.74
N ILE A 71 4.67 -2.55 8.39
CA ILE A 71 5.36 -1.28 8.63
C ILE A 71 5.64 -1.08 10.11
N ARG A 72 4.64 -1.27 10.97
CA ARG A 72 4.80 -1.11 12.43
C ARG A 72 5.89 -2.03 12.99
N ARG A 73 6.02 -3.24 12.44
CA ARG A 73 7.10 -4.15 12.83
C ARG A 73 8.48 -3.57 12.48
N TYR A 74 8.68 -3.13 11.24
CA TYR A 74 9.93 -2.50 10.83
C TYR A 74 10.24 -1.19 11.58
N GLN A 75 9.22 -0.42 11.98
CA GLN A 75 9.39 0.75 12.84
C GLN A 75 9.90 0.37 14.24
N ARG A 76 9.34 -0.69 14.85
CA ARG A 76 9.80 -1.19 16.16
C ARG A 76 11.23 -1.74 16.12
N GLU A 77 11.62 -2.29 14.98
CA GLU A 77 12.98 -2.79 14.73
C GLU A 77 13.97 -1.65 14.39
N GLY A 78 13.49 -0.40 14.30
CA GLY A 78 14.33 0.76 13.97
C GLY A 78 14.76 0.81 12.51
N ALA A 79 14.13 0.06 11.62
CA ALA A 79 14.42 0.08 10.17
C ALA A 79 13.64 1.18 9.43
N LEU A 80 12.53 1.65 10.01
CA LEU A 80 11.70 2.76 9.52
C LEU A 80 11.48 3.79 10.62
N GLU A 81 11.36 5.06 10.24
CA GLU A 81 11.01 6.14 11.15
C GLU A 81 9.63 5.89 11.83
N PRO A 82 9.48 6.21 13.13
CA PRO A 82 8.26 5.97 13.88
C PRO A 82 7.17 7.00 13.56
N GLU A 83 6.51 6.81 12.42
CA GLU A 83 5.33 7.55 11.98
C GLU A 83 4.03 6.79 12.27
N PRO A 84 2.86 7.46 12.31
CA PRO A 84 1.58 6.78 12.33
C PRO A 84 1.45 5.75 11.19
N PRO A 85 1.19 4.45 11.46
CA PRO A 85 1.27 3.41 10.42
C PRO A 85 0.34 3.64 9.23
N LEU A 86 -0.85 4.22 9.44
CA LEU A 86 -1.75 4.56 8.34
C LEU A 86 -1.20 5.66 7.43
N GLN A 87 -0.45 6.62 7.98
CA GLN A 87 0.23 7.65 7.20
C GLN A 87 1.29 7.01 6.30
N SER A 88 2.11 6.10 6.84
CA SER A 88 3.12 5.39 6.05
C SER A 88 2.49 4.46 5.00
N VAL A 89 1.38 3.78 5.32
CA VAL A 89 0.63 3.00 4.32
C VAL A 89 0.09 3.90 3.21
N ALA A 90 -0.50 5.05 3.56
CA ALA A 90 -1.03 6.00 2.58
C ALA A 90 0.08 6.54 1.66
N ALA A 91 1.25 6.85 2.20
CA ALA A 91 2.39 7.28 1.41
C ALA A 91 2.94 6.16 0.48
N LEU A 92 2.92 4.91 0.94
CA LEU A 92 3.39 3.77 0.15
C LEU A 92 2.39 3.40 -0.96
N LEU A 93 1.11 3.29 -0.65
CA LEU A 93 0.09 2.73 -1.56
C LEU A 93 -0.74 3.79 -2.28
N GLY A 94 -0.80 5.02 -1.78
CA GLY A 94 -1.61 6.11 -2.33
C GLY A 94 -1.30 6.42 -3.80
N PRO A 95 -0.03 6.59 -4.20
CA PRO A 95 0.33 6.82 -5.60
C PRO A 95 -0.12 5.68 -6.53
N VAL A 96 0.00 4.42 -6.08
CA VAL A 96 -0.45 3.24 -6.84
C VAL A 96 -1.97 3.21 -6.98
N LEU A 97 -2.69 3.47 -5.88
CA LEU A 97 -4.14 3.55 -5.87
C LEU A 97 -4.64 4.63 -6.84
N LEU A 98 -4.05 5.83 -6.76
CA LEU A 98 -4.42 6.95 -7.60
C LEU A 98 -4.19 6.66 -9.08
N ALA A 99 -3.04 6.08 -9.44
CA ALA A 99 -2.76 5.68 -10.82
C ALA A 99 -3.84 4.75 -11.39
N GLY A 100 -4.33 3.79 -10.59
CA GLY A 100 -5.35 2.87 -11.06
C GLY A 100 -6.76 3.44 -11.10
N VAL A 101 -7.11 4.31 -10.15
CA VAL A 101 -8.40 5.01 -10.11
C VAL A 101 -8.52 6.01 -11.27
N LEU A 102 -7.45 6.73 -11.58
CA LEU A 102 -7.43 7.73 -12.65
C LEU A 102 -7.15 7.13 -14.04
N ARG A 103 -6.81 5.84 -14.13
CA ARG A 103 -6.54 5.15 -15.40
C ARG A 103 -7.67 5.25 -16.45
N PRO A 104 -8.96 5.28 -16.09
CA PRO A 104 -10.03 5.48 -17.08
C PRO A 104 -10.09 6.88 -17.68
N LEU A 105 -9.44 7.87 -17.07
CA LEU A 105 -9.40 9.26 -17.55
C LEU A 105 -8.47 9.39 -18.76
N ALA A 106 -8.58 10.51 -19.49
CA ALA A 106 -7.80 10.76 -20.70
C ALA A 106 -6.27 10.76 -20.45
N THR A 107 -5.83 11.15 -19.26
CA THR A 107 -4.40 11.23 -18.88
C THR A 107 -3.76 9.87 -18.60
N ARG A 108 -4.55 8.83 -18.30
CA ARG A 108 -4.12 7.43 -18.09
C ARG A 108 -2.76 7.27 -17.39
N PRO A 109 -2.58 7.79 -16.16
CA PRO A 109 -1.31 7.71 -15.46
C PRO A 109 -0.85 6.25 -15.34
N GLU A 110 0.43 6.01 -15.65
CA GLU A 110 1.04 4.71 -15.44
C GLU A 110 1.26 4.45 -13.94
N PRO A 111 1.04 3.21 -13.46
CA PRO A 111 1.42 2.87 -12.11
C PRO A 111 2.93 3.00 -11.94
N PRO A 112 3.42 3.40 -10.76
CA PRO A 112 4.85 3.52 -10.55
C PRO A 112 5.52 2.14 -10.61
N ASP A 113 6.77 2.10 -11.09
CA ASP A 113 7.61 0.91 -10.98
C ASP A 113 7.77 0.54 -9.49
N PRO A 114 7.46 -0.70 -9.07
CA PRO A 114 7.46 -1.08 -7.65
C PRO A 114 8.80 -0.85 -6.95
N SER A 115 9.90 -1.27 -7.58
CA SER A 115 11.23 -1.18 -7.00
C SER A 115 11.66 0.28 -6.84
N ALA A 116 11.53 1.08 -7.91
CA ALA A 116 11.88 2.50 -7.88
C ALA A 116 10.99 3.30 -6.92
N HIS A 117 9.71 2.94 -6.79
CA HIS A 117 8.79 3.56 -5.83
C HIS A 117 9.20 3.28 -4.38
N VAL A 118 9.54 2.03 -4.08
CA VAL A 118 10.01 1.61 -2.76
C VAL A 118 11.32 2.29 -2.40
N GLU A 119 12.26 2.42 -3.35
CA GLU A 119 13.49 3.16 -3.10
C GLU A 119 13.23 4.61 -2.69
N ARG A 120 12.33 5.31 -3.39
CA ARG A 120 11.96 6.69 -3.04
C ARG A 120 11.23 6.76 -1.70
N PHE A 121 10.34 5.80 -1.42
CA PHE A 121 9.67 5.70 -0.13
C PHE A 121 10.66 5.53 1.01
N LEU A 122 11.64 4.63 0.85
CA LEU A 122 12.68 4.34 1.84
C LEU A 122 13.64 5.50 2.01
N HIS A 123 14.02 6.19 0.94
CA HIS A 123 14.87 7.38 1.05
C HIS A 123 14.28 8.45 1.97
N GLY A 124 12.95 8.62 1.97
CA GLY A 124 12.28 9.59 2.84
C GLY A 124 11.92 9.10 4.25
N ARG A 125 12.03 7.79 4.55
CA ARG A 125 11.48 7.19 5.80
C ARG A 125 12.36 6.13 6.46
N ARG A 126 13.52 5.82 5.91
CA ARG A 126 14.50 4.99 6.60
C ARG A 126 14.92 5.71 7.88
N ALA A 127 14.99 4.95 8.96
CA ALA A 127 15.51 5.50 10.19
C ALA A 127 16.95 5.97 9.97
N THR A 128 17.22 7.24 10.24
CA THR A 128 18.60 7.68 10.40
C THR A 128 19.03 7.25 11.79
N HIS A 129 19.96 6.29 11.90
CA HIS A 129 20.59 6.06 13.20
C HIS A 129 21.16 7.41 13.68
N PRO A 130 20.92 7.84 14.92
CA PRO A 130 21.77 8.87 15.50
C PRO A 130 23.18 8.27 15.46
N THR A 131 24.06 8.87 14.66
CA THR A 131 25.51 8.72 14.86
C THR A 131 25.74 9.00 16.33
N LYS A 132 26.13 7.97 17.08
CA LYS A 132 26.69 8.14 18.42
C LYS A 132 27.87 9.09 18.26
N GLY A 133 27.65 10.37 18.61
CA GLY A 133 28.69 11.31 18.97
C GLY A 133 29.00 11.17 20.45
#